data_AF-A0A937ZYK2-F1
#
_entry.id   AF-A0A937ZYK2-F1
#
_cell.length_a   1.000
_cell.length_b   1.000
_cell.length_c   1.000
_cell.angle_alpha   90.00
_cell.angle_beta   90.00
_cell.angle_gamma   90.00
#
_symmetry.space_group_name_H-M   'P 1'
#
loop_
_entity.id
_entity.type
_entity.pdbx_description
1 polymer ?
#
loop_
_entity_poly.entity_id
_entity_poly.type
_entity_poly.pdbx_seq_one_letter_code
_entity_poly.pdbx_strand_id
1 'polypeptide(L)'
;GGGVTTVDALWAGLPVVSQIGQTPAARLGATLLTAAGVPELLVDTTDSYIGLSLALARDPDRRAVLRAKLIAGRDTAPLFDTGRQVRALETAYQIMWRQHGAGGPPRRIDVPDAAS
;
A
#
# COMPACT_ATOMS: atom_id res chain seq x y z
N GLY A 1 -6.42 5.84 9.24
CA GLY A 1 -5.12 5.16 9.24
C GLY A 1 -5.34 3.70 9.57
N GLY A 2 -4.54 2.81 8.99
CA GLY A 2 -4.66 1.36 9.17
C GLY A 2 -3.34 0.67 8.86
N GLY A 3 -3.15 -0.51 9.45
CA GLY A 3 -1.94 -1.33 9.30
C GLY A 3 -2.31 -2.72 8.80
N VAL A 4 -1.95 -3.76 9.55
CA VAL A 4 -2.20 -5.17 9.19
C VAL A 4 -3.69 -5.44 8.89
N THR A 5 -4.61 -4.92 9.70
CA THR A 5 -6.06 -5.10 9.47
C THR A 5 -6.54 -4.57 8.12
N THR A 6 -5.91 -3.51 7.60
CA THR A 6 -6.20 -2.99 6.26
C THR A 6 -5.64 -3.91 5.18
N VAL A 7 -4.44 -4.46 5.40
CA VAL A 7 -3.87 -5.47 4.50
C VAL A 7 -4.78 -6.69 4.42
N ASP A 8 -5.23 -7.23 5.56
CA ASP A 8 -6.13 -8.38 5.62
C ASP A 8 -7.45 -8.12 4.90
N ALA A 9 -8.04 -6.94 5.11
CA ALA A 9 -9.27 -6.51 4.43
C ALA A 9 -9.08 -6.45 2.91
N LEU A 10 -8.02 -5.78 2.45
CA LEU A 10 -7.72 -5.66 1.02
C LEU A 10 -7.44 -7.02 0.40
N TRP A 11 -6.67 -7.88 1.09
CA TRP A 11 -6.42 -9.25 0.65
C TRP A 11 -7.73 -10.04 0.58
N ALA A 12 -8.66 -9.90 1.53
CA ALA A 12 -9.99 -10.51 1.49
C ALA A 12 -10.93 -9.94 0.41
N GLY A 13 -10.49 -8.94 -0.36
CA GLY A 13 -11.28 -8.27 -1.40
C GLY A 13 -12.32 -7.31 -0.83
N LEU A 14 -12.09 -6.79 0.38
CA LEU A 14 -12.93 -5.78 1.02
C LEU A 14 -12.37 -4.38 0.72
N PRO A 15 -13.11 -3.51 0.01
CA PRO A 15 -12.68 -2.12 -0.18
C PRO A 15 -12.63 -1.37 1.15
N VAL A 16 -11.53 -0.64 1.37
CA VAL A 16 -11.32 0.20 2.56
C VAL A 16 -11.15 1.64 2.10
N VAL A 17 -11.95 2.56 2.63
CA VAL A 17 -11.76 4.00 2.42
C VAL A 17 -10.74 4.52 3.42
N SER A 18 -9.82 5.39 3.00
CA SER A 18 -8.84 5.98 3.91
C SER A 18 -8.65 7.46 3.63
N GLN A 19 -8.65 8.27 4.70
CA GLN A 19 -8.26 9.66 4.62
C GLN A 19 -6.75 9.82 4.78
N ILE A 20 -6.13 10.57 3.86
CA ILE A 20 -4.73 10.95 3.91
C ILE A 20 -4.53 11.89 5.09
N GLY A 21 -3.78 11.45 6.09
CA GLY A 21 -3.38 12.31 7.21
C GLY A 21 -1.93 12.75 7.13
N GLN A 22 -1.56 13.67 8.02
CA GLN A 22 -0.24 14.31 8.05
C GLN A 22 0.82 13.50 8.82
N THR A 23 0.41 12.48 9.57
CA THR A 23 1.31 11.63 10.36
C THR A 23 1.78 10.41 9.55
N PRO A 24 2.96 9.84 9.85
CA PRO A 24 3.41 8.60 9.20
C PRO A 24 2.38 7.46 9.30
N ALA A 25 1.76 7.28 10.47
CA ALA A 25 0.71 6.28 10.67
C ALA A 25 -0.55 6.55 9.83
N ALA A 26 -0.86 7.82 9.56
CA ALA A 26 -1.96 8.17 8.68
C ALA A 26 -1.61 8.00 7.19
N ARG A 27 -0.33 8.17 6.82
CA ARG A 27 0.17 7.94 5.45
C ARG A 27 0.25 6.45 5.08
N LEU A 28 0.29 5.54 6.05
CA LEU A 28 0.26 4.09 5.78
C LEU A 28 -0.95 3.69 4.92
N GLY A 29 -2.13 4.25 5.20
CA GLY A 29 -3.32 3.97 4.38
C GLY A 29 -3.12 4.33 2.90
N ALA A 30 -2.49 5.48 2.62
CA ALA A 30 -2.17 5.89 1.25
C ALA A 30 -1.23 4.91 0.54
N THR A 31 -0.17 4.47 1.23
CA THR A 31 0.76 3.47 0.70
C THR A 31 0.05 2.15 0.42
N LEU A 32 -0.75 1.64 1.36
CA LEU A 32 -1.44 0.37 1.23
C LEU A 32 -2.45 0.37 0.07
N LEU A 33 -3.30 1.40 -0.01
CA LEU A 33 -4.31 1.50 -1.07
C LEU A 33 -3.68 1.67 -2.46
N THR A 34 -2.59 2.43 -2.54
CA THR A 34 -1.83 2.59 -3.80
C THR A 34 -1.19 1.27 -4.21
N ALA A 35 -0.53 0.57 -3.28
CA ALA A 35 0.13 -0.72 -3.54
C ALA A 35 -0.88 -1.85 -3.84
N ALA A 36 -2.12 -1.74 -3.36
CA ALA A 36 -3.23 -2.65 -3.69
C ALA A 36 -3.94 -2.27 -5.01
N GLY A 37 -3.53 -1.20 -5.68
CA GLY A 37 -4.09 -0.75 -6.95
C GLY A 37 -5.44 -0.04 -6.85
N VAL A 38 -5.86 0.41 -5.66
CA VAL A 38 -7.13 1.11 -5.42
C VAL A 38 -6.95 2.53 -4.85
N PRO A 39 -6.12 3.40 -5.47
CA PRO A 39 -5.91 4.76 -5.00
C PRO A 39 -7.20 5.61 -5.02
N GLU A 40 -8.22 5.22 -5.79
CA GLU A 40 -9.54 5.87 -5.81
C GLU A 40 -10.31 5.77 -4.48
N LEU A 41 -9.84 4.97 -3.52
CA LEU A 41 -10.39 4.87 -2.17
C LEU A 41 -9.70 5.83 -1.17
N LEU A 42 -8.75 6.64 -1.65
CA LEU A 42 -8.11 7.70 -0.87
C LEU A 42 -8.88 9.01 -0.97
N VAL A 43 -8.99 9.68 0.17
CA VAL A 43 -9.61 11.00 0.29
C VAL A 43 -8.74 11.91 1.15
N ASP A 44 -8.92 13.22 1.02
CA ASP A 44 -8.13 14.25 1.71
C ASP A 44 -8.89 14.91 2.88
N THR A 45 -10.22 14.93 2.81
CA THR A 45 -11.09 15.52 3.81
C THR A 45 -12.03 14.51 4.47
N THR A 46 -12.50 14.85 5.67
CA THR A 46 -13.50 14.08 6.39
C THR A 46 -14.83 14.02 5.64
N ASP A 47 -15.23 15.11 4.98
CA ASP A 47 -16.47 15.15 4.20
C ASP A 47 -16.40 14.22 2.99
N SER A 48 -15.27 14.22 2.28
CA SER A 48 -15.00 13.26 1.19
C SER A 48 -15.00 11.82 1.70
N TYR A 49 -14.45 11.57 2.91
CA TYR A 49 -14.48 10.24 3.53
C TYR A 49 -15.91 9.76 3.77
N ILE A 50 -16.75 10.59 4.37
CA ILE A 50 -18.16 10.27 4.63
C ILE A 50 -18.91 10.08 3.32
N GLY A 51 -18.74 11.00 2.37
CA GLY A 51 -19.39 10.96 1.06
C GLY A 51 -19.07 9.70 0.28
N LEU A 52 -17.78 9.34 0.17
CA LEU A 52 -17.34 8.13 -0.52
C LEU A 52 -17.82 6.86 0.20
N SER A 53 -17.75 6.84 1.53
CA SER A 53 -18.22 5.69 2.32
C SER A 53 -19.72 5.46 2.13
N LEU A 54 -20.53 6.53 2.13
CA LEU A 54 -21.97 6.45 1.87
C LEU A 54 -22.29 6.03 0.43
N ALA A 55 -21.57 6.59 -0.55
CA ALA A 55 -21.73 6.20 -1.95
C ALA A 55 -21.45 4.70 -2.14
N LEU A 56 -20.35 4.21 -1.58
CA LEU A 56 -20.01 2.78 -1.62
C LEU A 56 -21.03 1.94 -0.87
N ALA A 57 -21.55 2.38 0.28
CA ALA A 57 -22.57 1.64 1.03
C ALA A 57 -23.88 1.48 0.25
N ARG A 58 -24.24 2.46 -0.59
CA ARG A 58 -25.49 2.46 -1.36
C ARG A 58 -25.37 1.80 -2.73
N ASP A 59 -24.16 1.55 -3.22
CA ASP A 59 -23.90 1.05 -4.56
C ASP A 59 -23.28 -0.36 -4.54
N PRO A 60 -24.09 -1.44 -4.60
CA PRO A 60 -23.59 -2.82 -4.59
C PRO A 60 -22.72 -3.14 -5.81
N ASP A 61 -23.02 -2.57 -6.98
CA ASP A 61 -22.30 -2.86 -8.22
C ASP A 61 -20.90 -2.28 -8.16
N ARG A 62 -20.76 -1.04 -7.68
CA ARG A 62 -19.45 -0.43 -7.45
C ARG A 62 -18.63 -1.20 -6.43
N ARG A 63 -19.24 -1.73 -5.36
CA ARG A 63 -18.54 -2.62 -4.42
C ARG A 63 -18.10 -3.92 -5.09
N ALA A 64 -18.92 -4.51 -5.96
CA ALA A 64 -18.57 -5.72 -6.69
C ALA A 64 -17.39 -5.50 -7.64
N VAL A 65 -17.36 -4.36 -8.35
CA VAL A 65 -16.24 -3.98 -9.23
C VAL A 65 -14.94 -3.82 -8.44
N LEU A 66 -14.97 -3.10 -7.31
CA LEU A 66 -13.79 -2.93 -6.45
C LEU A 66 -13.30 -4.27 -5.87
N ARG A 67 -14.22 -5.12 -5.43
CA ARG A 67 -13.91 -6.47 -4.96
C ARG A 67 -13.25 -7.31 -6.05
N ALA A 68 -13.79 -7.30 -7.27
CA ALA A 68 -13.21 -8.01 -8.41
C ALA A 68 -11.79 -7.51 -8.73
N LYS A 69 -11.58 -6.19 -8.71
CA LYS A 69 -10.27 -5.56 -8.90
C LYS A 69 -9.26 -6.02 -7.84
N LEU A 70 -9.66 -6.00 -6.55
CA LEU A 70 -8.81 -6.47 -5.45
C LEU A 70 -8.47 -7.96 -5.58
N ILE A 71 -9.45 -8.81 -5.92
CA ILE A 71 -9.24 -10.25 -6.09
C ILE A 71 -8.29 -10.52 -7.27
N ALA A 72 -8.48 -9.86 -8.41
CA ALA A 72 -7.60 -10.00 -9.57
C ALA A 72 -6.17 -9.52 -9.28
N GLY A 73 -6.03 -8.50 -8.43
CA GLY A 73 -4.74 -7.98 -7.99
C GLY A 73 -4.04 -8.79 -6.91
N ARG A 74 -4.65 -9.82 -6.32
CA ARG A 74 -4.07 -10.55 -5.17
C ARG A 74 -2.66 -11.10 -5.41
N ASP A 75 -2.44 -11.64 -6.61
CA ASP A 75 -1.18 -12.31 -6.93
C ASP A 75 -0.20 -11.40 -7.67
N THR A 76 -0.62 -10.19 -8.04
CA THR A 76 0.14 -9.28 -8.92
C THR A 76 0.36 -7.90 -8.33
N ALA A 77 -0.44 -7.49 -7.33
CA ALA A 77 -0.32 -6.20 -6.70
C ALA A 77 0.97 -6.15 -5.84
N PRO A 78 1.76 -5.06 -5.94
CA PRO A 78 2.96 -4.88 -5.12
C PRO A 78 2.77 -5.12 -3.63
N LEU A 79 1.58 -4.85 -3.10
CA LEU A 79 1.25 -5.06 -1.69
C LEU A 79 1.40 -6.52 -1.26
N PHE A 80 1.08 -7.47 -2.14
CA PHE A 80 1.01 -8.90 -1.83
C PHE A 80 2.18 -9.71 -2.41
N ASP A 81 3.00 -9.09 -3.28
CA ASP A 81 4.21 -9.70 -3.82
C ASP A 81 5.34 -9.72 -2.77
N THR A 82 5.30 -10.75 -1.92
CA THR A 82 6.31 -10.96 -0.88
C THR A 82 7.69 -11.24 -1.49
N GLY A 83 7.74 -11.91 -2.65
CA GLY A 83 9.00 -12.21 -3.33
C GLY A 83 9.74 -10.95 -3.75
N ARG A 84 9.03 -9.99 -4.36
CA ARG A 84 9.56 -8.67 -4.70
C ARG A 84 10.01 -7.89 -3.48
N GLN A 85 9.25 -7.93 -2.38
CA GLN A 85 9.63 -7.27 -1.12
C GLN A 85 10.91 -7.85 -0.53
N VAL A 86 11.06 -9.18 -0.53
CA VAL A 86 12.28 -9.86 -0.07
C VAL A 86 13.48 -9.47 -0.94
N ARG A 87 13.35 -9.50 -2.27
CA ARG A 87 14.44 -9.08 -3.18
C ARG A 87 14.87 -7.64 -2.97
N ALA A 88 13.92 -6.74 -2.76
CA ALA A 88 14.21 -5.33 -2.44
C ALA A 88 14.94 -5.21 -1.10
N LEU A 89 14.53 -5.97 -0.09
CA LEU A 89 15.18 -5.98 1.23
C LEU A 89 16.61 -6.54 1.17
N GLU A 90 16.82 -7.65 0.47
CA GLU A 90 18.14 -8.24 0.23
C GLU A 90 19.07 -7.25 -0.48
N THR A 91 18.56 -6.57 -1.51
CA THR A 91 19.30 -5.52 -2.24
C THR A 91 19.67 -4.36 -1.31
N ALA A 92 18.75 -3.93 -0.44
CA ALA A 92 19.01 -2.91 0.56
C ALA A 92 20.15 -3.32 1.50
N TYR A 93 20.12 -4.54 2.03
CA TYR A 93 21.17 -5.05 2.91
C TYR A 93 22.53 -5.13 2.22
N GLN A 94 22.58 -5.55 0.95
CA GLN A 94 23.83 -5.56 0.19
C GLN A 94 24.39 -4.15 -0.02
N ILE A 95 23.55 -3.15 -0.27
CA ILE A 95 23.97 -1.74 -0.38
C ILE A 95 24.53 -1.25 0.96
N MET A 96 23.79 -1.48 2.05
CA MET A 96 24.23 -1.09 3.41
C MET A 96 25.57 -1.73 3.77
N TRP A 97 25.75 -3.01 3.46
CA TRP A 97 26.99 -3.74 3.72
C TRP A 97 28.19 -3.16 2.96
N ARG A 98 28.01 -2.87 1.66
CA ARG A 98 29.06 -2.23 0.85
C ARG A 98 29.43 -0.83 1.37
N GLN A 99 28.45 -0.03 1.78
CA GLN A 99 28.71 1.29 2.36
C GLN A 99 29.46 1.19 3.69
N HIS A 100 29.08 0.25 4.55
CA HIS A 100 29.77 -0.01 5.81
C HIS A 100 31.23 -0.44 5.59
N GLY A 101 31.48 -1.38 4.67
CA GLY A 101 32.82 -1.84 4.32
C GLY A 101 33.74 -0.74 3.76
N ALA A 102 33.17 0.36 3.23
CA ALA A 102 33.91 1.52 2.78
C ALA A 102 34.33 2.48 3.91
N GLY A 103 34.00 2.18 5.18
CA GLY A 103 34.44 2.94 6.36
C GLY A 103 33.74 4.29 6.58
N GLY A 104 32.70 4.60 5.81
CA GLY A 104 31.92 5.83 5.94
C GLY A 104 30.79 5.73 6.98
N PRO A 105 30.26 6.88 7.46
CA PRO A 105 29.05 6.88 8.30
C PRO A 105 27.83 6.40 7.48
N PRO A 106 26.74 5.94 8.14
CA PRO A 106 25.49 5.61 7.49
C PRO A 106 24.97 6.79 6.65
N ARG A 107 24.50 6.50 5.43
CA ARG A 107 23.90 7.49 4.53
C ARG A 107 22.56 6.98 4.03
N ARG A 108 21.74 7.89 3.52
CA ARG A 108 20.52 7.53 2.79
C ARG A 108 20.89 6.58 1.64
N ILE A 109 20.10 5.52 1.52
CA ILE A 109 20.17 4.60 0.39
C ILE A 109 18.87 4.70 -0.40
N ASP A 110 18.98 4.67 -1.72
CA ASP A 110 17.84 4.50 -2.60
C ASP A 110 17.94 3.09 -3.17
N VAL A 111 16.93 2.26 -2.88
CA VAL A 111 16.89 0.87 -3.33
C VAL A 111 16.23 0.88 -4.72
N PRO A 112 16.92 0.44 -5.78
CA PRO A 112 16.30 0.36 -7.09
C PRO A 112 15.13 -0.60 -7.04
N ASP A 113 14.10 -0.30 -7.82
CA ASP A 113 12.89 -1.13 -7.83
C ASP A 113 13.25 -2.55 -8.27
N ALA A 114 12.91 -3.54 -7.44
CA ALA A 114 13.11 -4.93 -7.78
C ALA A 114 12.08 -5.25 -8.87
N ALA A 115 12.50 -5.19 -10.14
CA ALA A 115 11.67 -5.64 -11.25
C ALA A 115 11.25 -7.11 -11.02
N SER A 116 10.00 -7.39 -11.37
CA SER A 116 9.31 -8.68 -11.17
C SER A 116 10.11 -9.86 -11.69
#